data_AF-H6NHQ0-F1
#
_entry.id   AF-H6NHQ0-F1
#
_cell.length_a   1.000
_cell.length_b   1.000
_cell.length_c   1.000
_cell.angle_alpha   90.00
_cell.angle_beta   90.00
_cell.angle_gamma   90.00
#
_symmetry.space_group_name_H-M   'P 1'
#
loop_
_entity.id
_entity.type
_entity.pdbx_description
1 polymer ?
#
loop_
_entity_poly.entity_id
_entity_poly.type
_entity_poly.pdbx_seq_one_letter_code
_entity_poly.pdbx_strand_id
1 'polypeptide(L)'
;MKRMKEDGERSGTGGRQRGRTALRRHRLLREEHGQSLTELALMLPLLLLLVCGVVDFGRVLYAYLHLNLAAQETVRLGGLGRSDAEITAFARSYVHLGGAESLVVTIAPLQAQRRSGEYIKVTLSYPVGYITPLVGGLLPAPVVAADSTIRVE
;
A
#
# COMPACT_ATOMS: atom_id res chain seq x y z
N MET A 1 -52.49 71.77 81.38
CA MET A 1 -51.60 72.75 80.71
C MET A 1 -50.19 72.15 80.71
N LYS A 2 -49.53 72.06 79.52
CA LYS A 2 -48.19 71.48 79.22
C LYS A 2 -48.09 69.93 79.33
N ARG A 3 -47.98 69.19 78.21
CA ARG A 3 -46.78 68.88 77.36
C ARG A 3 -45.64 68.29 78.23
N MET A 4 -44.97 67.19 77.88
CA MET A 4 -44.37 66.89 76.58
C MET A 4 -43.72 65.47 76.56
N LYS A 5 -43.81 64.82 75.38
CA LYS A 5 -42.84 63.92 74.70
C LYS A 5 -42.38 62.62 75.39
N GLU A 6 -42.69 61.45 74.84
CA GLU A 6 -42.14 60.80 73.61
C GLU A 6 -40.70 60.30 73.79
N ASP A 7 -40.56 58.98 73.80
CA ASP A 7 -39.55 58.14 73.13
C ASP A 7 -40.16 56.72 73.14
N GLY A 8 -40.18 55.90 72.10
CA GLY A 8 -39.58 55.93 70.79
C GLY A 8 -39.77 54.50 70.27
N GLU A 9 -40.40 54.37 69.11
CA GLU A 9 -40.90 53.13 68.50
C GLU A 9 -39.83 52.09 68.15
N ARG A 10 -40.25 50.81 68.31
CA ARG A 10 -40.28 49.71 67.33
C ARG A 10 -39.12 49.55 66.33
N SER A 11 -38.64 48.32 66.20
CA SER A 11 -38.82 47.45 65.01
C SER A 11 -38.00 46.16 65.26
N GLY A 12 -38.52 44.94 65.10
CA GLY A 12 -38.70 44.29 63.79
C GLY A 12 -37.32 44.06 63.13
N THR A 13 -36.91 42.91 62.62
CA THR A 13 -37.63 41.85 61.92
C THR A 13 -36.57 40.82 61.46
N GLY A 14 -36.97 39.57 61.25
CA GLY A 14 -36.64 38.88 59.99
C GLY A 14 -35.43 37.94 60.00
N GLY A 15 -35.72 36.65 59.82
CA GLY A 15 -34.73 35.58 59.76
C GLY A 15 -33.93 35.51 58.47
N ARG A 16 -33.07 34.49 58.38
CA ARG A 16 -32.50 33.99 57.13
C ARG A 16 -32.31 32.48 57.17
N GLN A 17 -33.07 31.85 56.30
CA GLN A 17 -32.90 30.51 55.76
C GLN A 17 -31.47 30.30 55.23
N ARG A 18 -30.90 29.11 55.44
CA ARG A 18 -29.98 28.42 54.50
C ARG A 18 -30.22 26.92 54.71
N GLY A 19 -31.07 26.25 53.95
CA GLY A 19 -30.84 25.88 52.54
C GLY A 19 -29.91 24.67 52.50
N ARG A 20 -30.40 23.47 52.81
CA ARG A 20 -30.66 22.36 51.87
C ARG A 20 -29.53 22.13 50.85
N THR A 21 -28.81 21.02 51.06
CA THR A 21 -28.45 20.00 50.06
C THR A 21 -28.39 20.41 48.59
N ALA A 22 -27.20 20.31 48.00
CA ALA A 22 -27.02 19.67 46.69
C ALA A 22 -25.52 19.43 46.43
N LEU A 23 -25.05 18.22 46.72
CA LEU A 23 -23.86 17.67 46.09
C LEU A 23 -24.15 17.55 44.59
N ARG A 24 -23.79 18.56 43.81
CA ARG A 24 -23.81 18.46 42.34
C ARG A 24 -22.42 18.00 41.90
N ARG A 25 -22.16 16.69 42.06
CA ARG A 25 -21.05 16.03 41.36
C ARG A 25 -21.24 16.34 39.87
N HIS A 26 -20.29 17.06 39.30
CA HIS A 26 -20.19 17.24 37.86
C HIS A 26 -20.33 15.87 37.21
N ARG A 27 -21.43 15.65 36.48
CA ARG A 27 -21.55 14.54 35.55
C ARG A 27 -20.38 14.70 34.59
N LEU A 28 -19.39 13.82 34.73
CA LEU A 28 -18.50 13.48 33.64
C LEU A 28 -19.42 13.07 32.50
N LEU A 29 -19.51 13.92 31.48
CA LEU A 29 -20.07 13.58 30.19
C LEU A 29 -19.26 12.38 29.72
N ARG A 30 -19.84 11.18 29.88
CA ARG A 30 -19.28 9.95 29.36
C ARG A 30 -19.55 9.97 27.87
N GLU A 31 -18.61 10.56 27.14
CA GLU A 31 -18.65 10.65 25.68
C GLU A 31 -18.32 9.27 25.10
N GLU A 32 -19.35 8.44 24.93
CA GLU A 32 -19.28 7.15 24.22
C GLU A 32 -19.01 7.34 22.70
N HIS A 33 -18.94 8.58 22.22
CA HIS A 33 -18.76 8.92 20.81
C HIS A 33 -17.31 8.78 20.30
N GLY A 34 -16.32 8.64 21.19
CA GLY A 34 -14.91 8.44 20.83
C GLY A 34 -14.50 6.97 20.67
N GLN A 35 -15.27 6.04 21.24
CA GLN A 35 -14.89 4.62 21.31
C GLN A 35 -14.83 3.95 19.93
N SER A 36 -15.84 4.19 19.08
CA SER A 36 -15.87 3.63 17.72
C SER A 36 -14.76 4.19 16.82
N LEU A 37 -14.36 5.45 17.02
CA LEU A 37 -13.24 6.05 16.29
C LEU A 37 -11.91 5.40 16.69
N THR A 38 -11.73 5.14 18.00
CA THR A 38 -10.52 4.47 18.50
C THR A 38 -10.44 3.00 18.07
N GLU A 39 -11.56 2.30 17.98
CA GLU A 39 -11.60 0.92 17.52
C GLU A 39 -11.20 0.82 16.04
N LEU A 40 -11.72 1.71 15.20
CA LEU A 40 -11.31 1.80 13.79
C LEU A 40 -9.83 2.18 13.65
N ALA A 41 -9.32 3.11 14.45
CA ALA A 41 -7.93 3.54 14.41
C ALA A 41 -6.94 2.42 14.72
N LEU A 42 -7.33 1.39 15.50
CA LEU A 42 -6.51 0.22 15.77
C LEU A 42 -6.54 -0.81 14.64
N MET A 43 -7.66 -0.94 13.92
CA MET A 43 -7.79 -1.85 12.78
C MET A 43 -7.18 -1.28 11.50
N LEU A 44 -7.22 0.05 11.34
CA LEU A 44 -6.77 0.75 10.13
C LEU A 44 -5.31 0.44 9.74
N PRO A 45 -4.32 0.39 10.65
CA PRO A 45 -2.95 0.02 10.31
C PRO A 45 -2.84 -1.40 9.73
N LEU A 46 -3.60 -2.35 10.28
CA LEU A 46 -3.62 -3.73 9.78
C LEU A 46 -4.27 -3.79 8.38
N LEU A 47 -5.35 -3.05 8.18
CA LEU A 47 -6.01 -2.94 6.88
C LEU A 47 -5.09 -2.30 5.84
N LEU A 48 -4.39 -1.22 6.20
CA LEU A 48 -3.44 -0.55 5.31
C LEU A 48 -2.26 -1.46 4.96
N LEU A 49 -1.73 -2.22 5.91
CA LEU A 49 -0.68 -3.20 5.67
C LEU A 49 -1.14 -4.28 4.69
N LEU A 50 -2.36 -4.80 4.88
CA LEU A 50 -2.95 -5.77 3.96
C LEU A 50 -3.11 -5.19 2.55
N VAL A 51 -3.65 -3.97 2.42
CA VAL A 51 -3.81 -3.30 1.12
C VAL A 51 -2.45 -3.06 0.45
N CYS A 52 -1.44 -2.59 1.19
CA CYS A 52 -0.10 -2.40 0.64
C CYS A 52 0.49 -3.73 0.12
N GLY A 53 0.37 -4.79 0.92
CA GLY A 53 0.80 -6.12 0.52
C GLY A 53 0.10 -6.62 -0.75
N VAL A 54 -1.22 -6.45 -0.85
CA VAL A 54 -1.99 -6.85 -2.04
C VAL A 54 -1.59 -6.06 -3.29
N VAL A 55 -1.38 -4.74 -3.16
CA VAL A 55 -0.97 -3.88 -4.28
C VAL A 55 0.40 -4.30 -4.82
N ASP A 56 1.38 -4.46 -3.95
CA ASP A 56 2.73 -4.86 -4.35
C ASP A 56 2.78 -6.30 -4.88
N PHE A 57 2.05 -7.22 -4.24
CA PHE A 57 1.92 -8.59 -4.73
C PHE A 57 1.28 -8.64 -6.11
N GLY A 58 0.22 -7.89 -6.34
CA GLY A 58 -0.44 -7.78 -7.64
C GLY A 58 0.52 -7.28 -8.73
N ARG A 59 1.40 -6.33 -8.40
CA ARG A 59 2.43 -5.84 -9.32
C ARG A 59 3.46 -6.92 -9.67
N VAL A 60 3.94 -7.67 -8.68
CA VAL A 60 4.87 -8.79 -8.91
C VAL A 60 4.24 -9.87 -9.78
N LEU A 61 2.99 -10.24 -9.49
CA LEU A 61 2.24 -11.23 -10.27
C LEU A 61 2.01 -10.75 -11.71
N TYR A 62 1.62 -9.49 -11.89
CA TYR A 62 1.47 -8.90 -13.22
C TYR A 62 2.78 -8.96 -14.02
N ALA A 63 3.90 -8.58 -13.41
CA ALA A 63 5.22 -8.66 -14.04
C ALA A 63 5.56 -10.11 -14.44
N TYR A 64 5.31 -11.08 -13.58
CA TYR A 64 5.53 -12.50 -13.88
C TYR A 64 4.71 -12.99 -15.08
N LEU A 65 3.41 -12.69 -15.10
CA LEU A 65 2.54 -13.09 -16.21
C LEU A 65 2.95 -12.41 -17.52
N HIS A 66 3.27 -11.12 -17.47
CA HIS A 66 3.69 -10.37 -18.64
C HIS A 66 5.03 -10.86 -19.19
N LEU A 67 6.01 -11.18 -18.34
CA LEU A 67 7.28 -11.78 -18.77
C LEU A 67 7.10 -13.16 -19.42
N ASN A 68 6.17 -13.98 -18.94
CA ASN A 68 5.89 -15.27 -19.56
C ASN A 68 5.38 -15.12 -20.99
N LEU A 69 4.43 -14.21 -21.21
CA LEU A 69 3.93 -13.90 -22.56
C LEU A 69 5.04 -13.31 -23.44
N ALA A 70 5.83 -12.38 -22.89
CA ALA A 70 6.95 -11.77 -23.60
C ALA A 70 8.01 -12.81 -24.01
N ALA A 71 8.35 -13.76 -23.13
CA ALA A 71 9.31 -14.81 -23.41
C ALA A 71 8.85 -15.71 -24.56
N GLN A 72 7.57 -16.07 -24.60
CA GLN A 72 6.98 -16.87 -25.68
C GLN A 72 7.04 -16.17 -27.04
N GLU A 73 6.68 -14.88 -27.10
CA GLU A 73 6.75 -14.15 -28.37
C GLU A 73 8.18 -13.82 -28.79
N THR A 74 9.05 -13.56 -27.82
CA THR A 74 10.46 -13.30 -28.08
C THR A 74 11.17 -14.54 -28.62
N VAL A 75 10.93 -15.72 -28.02
CA VAL A 75 11.58 -16.95 -28.48
C VAL A 75 11.14 -17.34 -29.89
N ARG A 76 9.90 -17.02 -30.29
CA ARG A 76 9.38 -17.28 -31.64
C ARG A 76 10.20 -16.59 -32.72
N LEU A 77 10.68 -15.37 -32.46
CA LEU A 77 11.61 -14.68 -33.37
C LEU A 77 12.95 -15.43 -33.50
N GLY A 78 13.41 -16.02 -32.40
CA GLY A 78 14.57 -16.90 -32.39
C GLY A 78 14.38 -18.18 -33.19
N GLY A 79 13.18 -18.77 -33.13
CA GLY A 79 12.80 -19.91 -33.97
C GLY A 79 12.87 -19.62 -35.46
N LEU A 80 12.57 -18.37 -35.85
CA LEU A 80 12.65 -17.86 -37.23
C LEU A 80 14.08 -17.45 -37.65
N GLY A 81 15.10 -17.68 -36.81
CA GLY A 81 16.49 -17.38 -37.12
C GLY A 81 16.88 -15.89 -37.02
N ARG A 82 16.10 -15.06 -36.31
CA ARG A 82 16.49 -13.66 -36.04
C ARG A 82 17.78 -13.57 -35.21
N SER A 83 18.50 -12.47 -35.36
CA SER A 83 19.73 -12.21 -34.60
C SER A 83 19.45 -11.90 -33.12
N ASP A 84 20.45 -12.08 -32.27
CA ASP A 84 20.33 -11.79 -30.82
C ASP A 84 20.01 -10.33 -30.54
N ALA A 85 20.53 -9.42 -31.37
CA ALA A 85 20.25 -8.00 -31.29
C ALA A 85 18.77 -7.71 -31.57
N GLU A 86 18.18 -8.33 -32.61
CA GLU A 86 16.76 -8.16 -32.94
C GLU A 86 15.85 -8.78 -31.88
N ILE A 87 16.19 -9.98 -31.39
CA ILE A 87 15.44 -10.66 -30.33
C ILE A 87 15.46 -9.82 -29.05
N THR A 88 16.63 -9.30 -28.67
CA THR A 88 16.79 -8.45 -27.47
C THR A 88 16.05 -7.12 -27.61
N ALA A 89 16.15 -6.47 -28.78
CA ALA A 89 15.44 -5.23 -29.05
C ALA A 89 13.92 -5.44 -28.99
N PHE A 90 13.42 -6.53 -29.58
CA PHE A 90 12.02 -6.89 -29.49
C PHE A 90 11.58 -7.10 -28.04
N ALA A 91 12.30 -7.92 -27.27
CA ALA A 91 11.99 -8.17 -25.86
C ALA A 91 11.89 -6.88 -25.05
N ARG A 92 12.85 -5.97 -25.22
CA ARG A 92 12.85 -4.65 -24.54
C ARG A 92 11.69 -3.76 -24.99
N SER A 93 11.30 -3.82 -26.25
CA SER A 93 10.14 -3.08 -26.77
C SER A 93 8.79 -3.68 -26.35
N TYR A 94 8.74 -4.99 -26.11
CA TYR A 94 7.51 -5.71 -25.76
C TYR A 94 7.20 -5.62 -24.25
N VAL A 95 8.23 -5.57 -23.40
CA VAL A 95 8.06 -5.54 -21.93
C VAL A 95 7.84 -4.11 -21.44
N HIS A 96 6.64 -3.83 -20.93
CA HIS A 96 6.23 -2.48 -20.48
C HIS A 96 6.15 -2.36 -18.95
N LEU A 97 7.15 -2.87 -18.23
CA LEU A 97 7.14 -2.91 -16.75
C LEU A 97 7.76 -1.67 -16.05
N GLY A 98 8.17 -0.67 -16.85
CA GLY A 98 8.91 0.51 -16.38
C GLY A 98 10.40 0.20 -16.20
N GLY A 99 11.28 1.11 -16.61
CA GLY A 99 12.73 0.87 -16.57
C GLY A 99 13.15 -0.31 -17.46
N ALA A 100 12.85 -0.23 -18.77
CA ALA A 100 13.19 -1.26 -19.75
C ALA A 100 14.69 -1.62 -19.77
N GLU A 101 15.55 -0.69 -19.32
CA GLU A 101 16.98 -0.90 -19.10
C GLU A 101 17.27 -2.05 -18.12
N SER A 102 16.44 -2.20 -17.08
CA SER A 102 16.59 -3.21 -16.02
C SER A 102 16.23 -4.63 -16.45
N LEU A 103 15.61 -4.79 -17.64
CA LEU A 103 15.33 -6.10 -18.21
C LEU A 103 16.64 -6.76 -18.66
N VAL A 104 16.91 -7.95 -18.13
CA VAL A 104 18.00 -8.82 -18.59
C VAL A 104 17.43 -9.86 -19.54
N VAL A 105 18.00 -9.91 -20.75
CA VAL A 105 17.63 -10.88 -21.79
C VAL A 105 18.82 -11.81 -21.98
N THR A 106 18.60 -13.10 -21.75
CA THR A 106 19.61 -14.14 -21.95
C THR A 106 19.11 -15.10 -23.00
N ILE A 107 19.93 -15.34 -24.03
CA ILE A 107 19.58 -16.21 -25.16
C ILE A 107 20.60 -17.34 -25.23
N ALA A 108 20.13 -18.57 -25.30
CA ALA A 108 20.96 -19.77 -25.40
C ALA A 108 20.42 -20.73 -26.48
N PRO A 109 21.26 -21.42 -27.27
CA PRO A 109 22.72 -21.27 -27.32
C PRO A 109 23.15 -19.98 -28.02
N LEU A 110 24.46 -19.68 -28.01
CA LEU A 110 25.01 -18.50 -28.69
C LEU A 110 24.64 -18.51 -30.17
N GLN A 111 24.41 -17.33 -30.75
CA GLN A 111 23.94 -17.21 -32.14
C GLN A 111 24.78 -18.02 -33.14
N ALA A 112 26.12 -18.02 -33.02
CA ALA A 112 27.01 -18.76 -33.90
C ALA A 112 26.90 -20.30 -33.80
N GLN A 113 26.27 -20.81 -32.74
CA GLN A 113 26.10 -22.24 -32.50
C GLN A 113 24.73 -22.76 -32.96
N ARG A 114 23.80 -21.87 -33.32
CA ARG A 114 22.44 -22.26 -33.69
C ARG A 114 22.41 -22.94 -35.04
N ARG A 115 21.77 -24.09 -35.11
CA ARG A 115 21.51 -24.85 -36.33
C ARG A 115 20.02 -25.07 -36.47
N SER A 116 19.53 -25.09 -37.71
CA SER A 116 18.15 -25.52 -38.00
C SER A 116 17.94 -26.93 -37.43
N GLY A 117 16.82 -27.12 -36.74
CA GLY A 117 16.47 -28.33 -36.03
C GLY A 117 16.88 -28.38 -34.55
N GLU A 118 17.74 -27.49 -34.07
CA GLU A 118 18.10 -27.37 -32.65
C GLU A 118 17.13 -26.45 -31.89
N TYR A 119 17.23 -26.41 -30.56
CA TYR A 119 16.37 -25.57 -29.72
C TYR A 119 17.08 -24.27 -29.32
N ILE A 120 16.32 -23.18 -29.31
CA ILE A 120 16.71 -21.89 -28.73
C ILE A 120 15.84 -21.60 -27.51
N LYS A 121 16.47 -21.17 -26.43
CA LYS A 121 15.85 -20.74 -25.18
C LYS A 121 16.11 -19.24 -24.98
N VAL A 122 15.05 -18.51 -24.65
CA VAL A 122 15.11 -17.11 -24.21
C VAL A 122 14.66 -17.05 -22.76
N THR A 123 15.48 -16.42 -21.92
CA THR A 123 15.18 -16.12 -20.52
C THR A 123 15.10 -14.61 -20.34
N LEU A 124 14.01 -14.14 -19.77
CA LEU A 124 13.79 -12.75 -19.41
C LEU A 124 13.79 -12.62 -17.88
N SER A 125 14.54 -11.67 -17.34
CA SER A 125 14.63 -11.42 -15.90
C SER A 125 14.48 -9.93 -15.61
N TYR A 126 13.65 -9.58 -14.64
CA TYR A 126 13.33 -8.20 -14.30
C TYR A 126 13.19 -8.00 -12.78
N PRO A 127 13.89 -7.00 -12.18
CA PRO A 127 13.71 -6.64 -10.78
C PRO A 127 12.44 -5.82 -10.60
N VAL A 128 11.46 -6.37 -9.87
CA VAL A 128 10.20 -5.68 -9.60
C VAL A 128 10.33 -4.87 -8.33
N GLY A 129 10.42 -3.54 -8.46
CA GLY A 129 10.38 -2.63 -7.30
C GLY A 129 9.05 -2.70 -6.52
N TYR A 130 9.07 -2.26 -5.27
CA TYR A 130 7.83 -2.03 -4.53
C TYR A 130 7.34 -0.61 -4.75
N ILE A 131 6.02 -0.43 -4.88
CA ILE A 131 5.38 0.89 -4.96
C ILE A 131 5.10 1.40 -3.56
N THR A 132 4.68 0.53 -2.63
CA THR A 132 4.36 0.98 -1.28
C THR A 132 5.63 1.09 -0.42
N PRO A 133 5.82 2.21 0.30
CA PRO A 133 7.03 2.41 1.10
C PRO A 133 7.14 1.45 2.28
N LEU A 134 6.01 0.96 2.80
CA LEU A 134 5.96 -0.01 3.89
C LEU A 134 6.61 -1.34 3.50
N VAL A 135 6.28 -1.86 2.31
CA VAL A 135 6.85 -3.13 1.82
C VAL A 135 8.28 -2.90 1.36
N GLY A 136 8.55 -1.80 0.64
CA GLY A 136 9.89 -1.46 0.15
C GLY A 136 10.94 -1.21 1.23
N GLY A 137 10.54 -0.72 2.40
CA GLY A 137 11.44 -0.55 3.54
C GLY A 137 11.69 -1.84 4.34
N LEU A 138 10.83 -2.84 4.20
CA LEU A 138 10.88 -4.08 4.98
C LEU A 138 11.51 -5.25 4.21
N LEU A 139 11.22 -5.36 2.91
CA LEU A 139 11.61 -6.50 2.08
C LEU A 139 12.52 -6.06 0.93
N PRO A 140 13.53 -6.87 0.56
CA PRO A 140 14.30 -6.64 -0.65
C PRO A 140 13.42 -6.83 -1.89
N ALA A 141 13.66 -6.02 -2.93
CA ALA A 141 12.90 -6.11 -4.18
C ALA A 141 13.09 -7.49 -4.85
N PRO A 142 12.02 -8.20 -5.23
CA PRO A 142 12.11 -9.50 -5.85
C PRO A 142 12.56 -9.38 -7.30
N VAL A 143 13.33 -10.37 -7.75
CA VAL A 143 13.66 -10.56 -9.17
C VAL A 143 12.75 -11.65 -9.71
N VAL A 144 12.03 -11.32 -10.78
CA VAL A 144 11.12 -12.25 -11.45
C VAL A 144 11.74 -12.66 -12.77
N ALA A 145 11.72 -13.96 -13.06
CA ALA A 145 12.22 -14.51 -14.31
C ALA A 145 11.18 -15.40 -14.98
N ALA A 146 11.18 -15.40 -16.30
CA ALA A 146 10.41 -16.30 -17.14
C ALA A 146 11.27 -16.77 -18.31
N ASP A 147 11.03 -17.98 -18.79
CA ASP A 147 11.75 -18.51 -19.93
C ASP A 147 10.84 -19.27 -20.90
N SER A 148 11.28 -19.34 -22.15
CA SER A 148 10.60 -20.07 -23.20
C SER A 148 11.61 -20.68 -24.16
N THR A 149 11.27 -21.83 -24.74
CA THR A 149 12.13 -22.59 -25.65
C THR A 149 11.35 -22.96 -26.90
N ILE A 150 11.94 -22.77 -28.08
CA ILE A 150 11.37 -23.19 -29.37
C ILE A 150 12.43 -23.88 -30.22
N ARG A 151 12.00 -24.70 -31.18
CA ARG A 151 12.88 -25.28 -32.20
C ARG A 151 13.16 -24.26 -33.30
N VAL A 152 14.41 -24.19 -33.76
CA VAL A 152 14.86 -23.35 -34.88
C VAL A 152 14.47 -24.02 -36.19
N GLU A 153 13.81 -23.26 -37.06
CA GLU A 153 13.41 -23.70 -38.41
C GLU A 153 14.56 -23.57 -39.42
#